data_AF-A0A952SA02-F1
#
_entry.id   AF-A0A952SA02-F1
#
_cell.length_a   1.000
_cell.length_b   1.000
_cell.length_c   1.000
_cell.angle_alpha   90.00
_cell.angle_beta   90.00
_cell.angle_gamma   90.00
#
_symmetry.space_group_name_H-M   'P 1'
#
loop_
_entity.id
_entity.type
_entity.pdbx_description
1 polymer ?
#
loop_
_entity_poly.entity_id
_entity_poly.type
_entity_poly.pdbx_seq_one_letter_code
_entity_poly.pdbx_strand_id
1 'polypeptide(L)'
;MKHLFVIFLLVAAGAAAASAQPRPVAQESRPKPPPAPESVNAKYEGGMVGFSKKADGTITFDDINERLRFSTADAKPLFEIPYDSLLVIYPQSQAVTSTTGSVVRALPLPGAVLGGFIKEKRRYIVIHYADPDINVEGTLNFRIDDKDLLDSVIQTLADKAEMVARGDAFYRRKRSTN
;
A
#
# COMPACT_ATOMS: atom_id res chain seq x y z
N MET A 1 -40.73 -21.04 -32.76
CA MET A 1 -39.64 -21.57 -31.90
C MET A 1 -38.41 -20.66 -31.82
N LYS A 2 -37.95 -20.04 -32.92
CA LYS A 2 -36.76 -19.15 -32.93
C LYS A 2 -36.86 -17.93 -32.00
N HIS A 3 -38.04 -17.31 -31.89
CA HIS A 3 -38.25 -16.14 -31.00
C HIS A 3 -38.26 -16.49 -29.50
N LEU A 4 -38.69 -17.71 -29.15
CA LEU A 4 -38.71 -18.20 -27.77
C LEU A 4 -37.28 -18.45 -27.25
N PHE A 5 -36.40 -18.91 -28.14
CA PHE A 5 -34.98 -19.11 -27.83
C PHE A 5 -34.23 -17.78 -27.60
N VAL A 6 -34.55 -16.73 -28.37
CA VAL A 6 -33.95 -15.40 -28.23
C VAL A 6 -34.38 -14.74 -26.90
N ILE A 7 -35.64 -14.88 -26.52
CA ILE A 7 -36.13 -14.36 -25.23
C ILE A 7 -35.44 -15.07 -24.06
N PHE A 8 -35.29 -16.40 -24.13
CA PHE A 8 -34.60 -17.16 -23.09
C PHE A 8 -33.14 -16.72 -22.93
N LEU A 9 -32.45 -16.44 -24.04
CA LEU A 9 -31.06 -16.01 -24.05
C LEU A 9 -30.89 -14.58 -23.47
N LEU A 10 -31.84 -13.68 -23.74
CA LEU A 10 -31.89 -12.34 -23.14
C LEU A 10 -32.15 -12.36 -21.64
N VAL A 11 -33.04 -13.23 -21.16
CA VAL A 11 -33.32 -13.40 -19.72
C VAL A 11 -32.10 -14.00 -18.99
N ALA A 12 -31.45 -14.99 -19.59
CA ALA A 12 -30.23 -15.58 -19.03
C ALA A 12 -29.07 -14.56 -18.95
N ALA A 13 -28.90 -13.70 -19.96
CA ALA A 13 -27.89 -12.65 -19.96
C ALA A 13 -28.15 -11.57 -18.88
N GLY A 14 -29.42 -11.19 -18.66
CA GLY A 14 -29.80 -10.26 -17.60
C GLY A 14 -29.53 -10.78 -16.19
N ALA A 15 -29.79 -12.08 -15.94
CA ALA A 15 -29.52 -12.71 -14.65
C ALA A 15 -28.02 -12.80 -14.33
N ALA A 16 -27.18 -13.07 -15.34
CA ALA A 16 -25.73 -13.07 -15.18
C ALA A 16 -25.19 -11.67 -14.81
N ALA A 17 -25.72 -10.60 -15.41
CA ALA A 17 -25.33 -9.23 -15.10
C ALA A 17 -25.72 -8.81 -13.67
N ALA A 18 -26.86 -9.26 -13.14
CA ALA A 18 -27.27 -8.97 -11.76
C ALA A 18 -26.38 -9.65 -10.71
N SER A 19 -25.81 -10.83 -11.04
CA SER A 19 -24.88 -11.55 -10.14
C SER A 19 -23.45 -11.00 -10.14
N ALA A 20 -23.12 -10.12 -11.09
CA ALA A 20 -21.83 -9.45 -11.21
C ALA A 20 -21.76 -8.11 -10.43
N GLN A 21 -22.71 -7.84 -9.53
CA GLN A 21 -22.61 -6.68 -8.66
C GLN A 21 -21.37 -6.79 -7.76
N PRO A 22 -20.58 -5.71 -7.61
CA PRO A 22 -19.49 -5.66 -6.65
C PRO A 22 -20.02 -6.04 -5.28
N ARG A 23 -19.59 -7.19 -4.74
CA ARG A 23 -20.00 -7.60 -3.40
C ARG A 23 -19.54 -6.54 -2.40
N PRO A 24 -20.37 -6.17 -1.41
CA PRO A 24 -19.89 -5.38 -0.27
C PRO A 24 -18.73 -6.16 0.36
N VAL A 25 -17.55 -5.53 0.43
CA VAL A 25 -16.42 -6.10 1.16
C VAL A 25 -16.86 -6.18 2.63
N ALA A 26 -16.95 -7.40 3.17
CA ALA A 26 -17.29 -7.59 4.57
C ALA A 26 -16.29 -6.80 5.44
N GLN A 27 -16.80 -5.96 6.33
CA GLN A 27 -16.00 -5.35 7.39
C GLN A 27 -15.75 -6.42 8.44
N GLU A 28 -14.78 -7.29 8.20
CA GLU A 28 -14.26 -8.14 9.27
C GLU A 28 -13.52 -7.24 10.26
N SER A 29 -14.01 -7.19 11.51
CA SER A 29 -13.36 -6.49 12.61
C SER A 29 -12.08 -7.21 12.97
N ARG A 30 -10.98 -6.85 12.34
CA ARG A 30 -9.67 -7.35 12.71
C ARG A 30 -9.23 -6.74 14.05
N PRO A 31 -8.51 -7.49 14.89
CA PRO A 31 -7.90 -6.91 16.07
C PRO A 31 -6.98 -5.76 15.65
N LYS A 32 -7.18 -4.60 16.27
CA LYS A 32 -6.38 -3.40 16.01
C LYS A 32 -4.95 -3.67 16.49
N PRO A 33 -3.92 -3.52 15.62
CA PRO A 33 -2.53 -3.68 16.03
C PRO A 33 -2.15 -2.62 17.08
N PRO A 34 -1.08 -2.85 17.86
CA PRO A 34 -0.59 -1.84 18.79
C PRO A 34 -0.21 -0.55 18.04
N PRO A 35 -0.24 0.61 18.71
CA PRO A 35 0.22 1.85 18.10
C PRO A 35 1.66 1.74 17.62
N ALA A 36 1.96 2.31 16.45
CA ALA A 36 3.32 2.39 15.97
C ALA A 36 4.16 3.32 16.87
N PRO A 37 5.48 3.08 16.97
CA PRO A 37 6.39 4.07 17.53
C PRO A 37 6.30 5.39 16.77
N GLU A 38 6.66 6.50 17.43
CA GLU A 38 6.66 7.84 16.81
C GLU A 38 7.55 7.93 15.55
N SER A 39 8.60 7.12 15.52
CA SER A 39 9.56 7.09 14.43
C SER A 39 9.90 5.65 14.06
N VAL A 40 9.84 5.34 12.77
CA VAL A 40 9.95 3.98 12.23
C VAL A 40 10.94 3.94 11.08
N ASN A 41 11.89 3.01 11.15
CA ASN A 41 12.83 2.77 10.06
C ASN A 41 12.10 2.23 8.84
N ALA A 42 12.31 2.88 7.69
CA ALA A 42 11.70 2.48 6.44
C ALA A 42 12.60 2.85 5.27
N LYS A 43 12.51 2.07 4.19
CA LYS A 43 13.20 2.38 2.94
C LYS A 43 12.23 3.01 1.97
N TYR A 44 12.49 4.24 1.57
CA TYR A 44 11.75 4.90 0.51
C TYR A 44 12.10 4.27 -0.84
N GLU A 45 11.07 3.86 -1.58
CA GLU A 45 11.19 3.10 -2.82
C GLU A 45 10.74 3.89 -4.05
N GLY A 46 10.06 5.04 -3.85
CA GLY A 46 9.69 5.95 -4.93
C GLY A 46 8.29 6.54 -4.80
N GLY A 47 8.01 7.47 -5.72
CA GLY A 47 6.68 8.00 -6.03
C GLY A 47 6.30 9.34 -5.41
N MET A 48 7.22 10.00 -4.71
CA MET A 48 7.17 11.43 -4.44
C MET A 48 7.57 12.21 -5.70
N VAL A 49 6.78 13.22 -6.06
CA VAL A 49 7.08 14.10 -7.19
C VAL A 49 8.37 14.87 -6.93
N GLY A 50 9.27 14.90 -7.92
CA GLY A 50 10.58 15.53 -7.79
C GLY A 50 11.63 14.70 -7.06
N PHE A 51 11.29 13.50 -6.54
CA PHE A 51 12.25 12.64 -5.84
C PHE A 51 12.20 11.18 -6.31
N SER A 52 13.10 10.82 -7.22
CA SER A 52 13.18 9.48 -7.83
C SER A 52 14.15 8.52 -7.16
N LYS A 53 15.01 9.01 -6.26
CA LYS A 53 16.07 8.20 -5.64
C LYS A 53 15.52 7.40 -4.47
N LYS A 54 15.81 6.11 -4.45
CA LYS A 54 15.56 5.25 -3.29
C LYS A 54 16.49 5.67 -2.15
N ALA A 55 15.96 5.70 -0.93
CA ALA A 55 16.73 6.13 0.23
C ALA A 55 16.33 5.31 1.46
N ASP A 56 17.32 4.91 2.25
CA ASP A 56 17.08 4.39 3.58
C ASP A 56 16.90 5.57 4.55
N GLY A 57 15.96 5.44 5.47
CA GLY A 57 15.58 6.55 6.33
C GLY A 57 14.53 6.18 7.36
N THR A 58 13.82 7.19 7.81
CA THR A 58 12.89 7.07 8.93
C THR A 58 11.61 7.83 8.61
N ILE A 59 10.48 7.17 8.83
CA ILE A 59 9.16 7.76 8.81
C ILE A 59 8.88 8.25 10.23
N THR A 60 8.56 9.53 10.37
CA THR A 60 8.18 10.13 11.65
C THR A 60 6.77 10.66 11.55
N PHE A 61 5.95 10.32 12.55
CA PHE A 61 4.62 10.88 12.73
C PHE A 61 4.77 12.22 13.44
N ASP A 62 4.76 13.32 12.69
CA ASP A 62 4.83 14.66 13.27
C ASP A 62 3.41 15.09 13.67
N ASP A 63 3.05 14.74 14.89
CA ASP A 63 1.72 15.01 15.46
C ASP A 63 1.50 16.49 15.78
N ILE A 64 2.58 17.25 15.95
CA ILE A 64 2.52 18.70 16.20
C ILE A 64 2.11 19.44 14.93
N ASN A 65 2.63 19.01 13.78
CA ASN A 65 2.37 19.63 12.48
C ASN A 65 1.35 18.86 11.62
N GLU A 66 0.77 17.79 12.15
CA GLU A 66 -0.19 16.89 11.48
C GLU A 66 0.34 16.35 10.13
N ARG A 67 1.61 15.94 10.11
CA ARG A 67 2.33 15.54 8.90
C ARG A 67 3.07 14.23 9.05
N LEU A 68 3.10 13.45 7.97
CA LEU A 68 4.00 12.34 7.79
C LEU A 68 5.34 12.87 7.25
N ARG A 69 6.40 12.83 8.06
CA ARG A 69 7.75 13.24 7.65
C ARG A 69 8.58 12.03 7.25
N PHE A 70 9.29 12.12 6.13
CA PHE A 70 10.35 11.19 5.79
C PHE A 70 11.71 11.88 5.83
N SER A 71 12.64 11.31 6.60
CA SER A 71 14.02 11.77 6.74
C SER A 71 15.00 10.71 6.26
N THR A 72 16.13 11.13 5.69
CA THR A 72 17.22 10.19 5.37
C THR A 72 17.87 9.63 6.64
N ALA A 73 18.70 8.60 6.48
CA ALA A 73 19.55 8.07 7.56
C ALA A 73 20.41 9.15 8.25
N ASP A 74 20.77 10.23 7.55
CA ASP A 74 21.50 11.38 8.09
C ASP A 74 20.59 12.40 8.82
N ALA A 75 19.37 12.00 9.18
CA ALA A 75 18.34 12.82 9.80
C ALA A 75 17.93 14.08 9.01
N LYS A 76 18.26 14.16 7.72
CA LYS A 76 17.85 15.28 6.87
C LYS A 76 16.40 15.05 6.38
N PRO A 77 15.45 15.97 6.64
CA PRO A 77 14.09 15.84 6.12
C PRO A 77 14.12 15.94 4.59
N LEU A 78 13.50 14.96 3.92
CA LEU A 78 13.38 14.94 2.47
C LEU A 78 12.06 15.56 2.01
N PHE A 79 10.96 15.12 2.62
CA PHE A 79 9.63 15.61 2.33
C PHE A 79 8.67 15.33 3.48
N GLU A 80 7.55 16.04 3.46
CA GLU A 80 6.49 15.92 4.43
C GLU A 80 5.15 15.90 3.69
N ILE A 81 4.25 15.02 4.11
CA ILE A 81 2.89 14.97 3.57
C ILE A 81 1.90 15.22 4.70
N PRO A 82 1.03 16.22 4.59
CA PRO A 82 -0.07 16.43 5.52
C PRO A 82 -0.98 15.20 5.63
N TYR A 83 -1.44 14.86 6.83
CA TYR A 83 -2.37 13.74 7.01
C TYR A 83 -3.67 13.96 6.23
N ASP A 84 -4.14 15.20 6.12
CA ASP A 84 -5.32 15.63 5.35
C ASP A 84 -5.14 15.62 3.81
N SER A 85 -3.94 15.28 3.32
CA SER A 85 -3.65 15.01 1.90
C SER A 85 -3.67 13.51 1.54
N LEU A 86 -3.74 12.60 2.54
CA LEU A 86 -3.77 11.15 2.32
C LEU A 86 -5.11 10.63 1.78
N LEU A 87 -5.09 9.99 0.62
CA LEU A 87 -6.29 9.47 -0.04
C LEU A 87 -6.52 7.99 0.27
N VAL A 88 -5.49 7.17 0.12
CA VAL A 88 -5.57 5.71 0.26
C VAL A 88 -4.27 5.18 0.85
N ILE A 89 -4.36 4.28 1.83
CA ILE A 89 -3.22 3.59 2.42
C ILE A 89 -3.49 2.10 2.40
N TYR A 90 -2.54 1.28 1.95
CA TYR A 90 -2.67 -0.17 2.01
C TYR A 90 -1.33 -0.90 2.06
N PRO A 91 -1.29 -2.12 2.64
CA PRO A 91 -0.12 -2.97 2.59
C PRO A 91 -0.01 -3.65 1.23
N GLN A 92 1.21 -3.76 0.72
CA GLN A 92 1.54 -4.56 -0.46
C GLN A 92 2.70 -5.51 -0.15
N SER A 93 2.61 -6.76 -0.57
CA SER A 93 3.71 -7.73 -0.46
C SER A 93 4.18 -8.14 -1.85
N GLN A 94 5.49 -8.18 -2.06
CA GLN A 94 6.12 -8.67 -3.29
C GLN A 94 7.14 -9.76 -2.96
N ALA A 95 7.09 -10.88 -3.66
CA ALA A 95 8.09 -11.95 -3.55
C ALA A 95 9.19 -11.71 -4.60
N VAL A 96 10.39 -11.35 -4.16
CA VAL A 96 11.54 -11.06 -5.04
C VAL A 96 12.64 -12.10 -4.84
N THR A 97 13.48 -12.30 -5.85
CA THR A 97 14.65 -13.19 -5.69
C THR A 97 15.61 -12.61 -4.65
N SER A 98 15.99 -13.43 -3.67
CA SER A 98 16.98 -13.04 -2.65
C SER A 98 18.33 -12.73 -3.29
N THR A 99 19.08 -11.76 -2.74
CA THR A 99 20.47 -11.49 -3.15
C THR A 99 21.34 -12.74 -3.04
N THR A 100 21.17 -13.54 -1.99
CA THR A 100 21.87 -14.82 -1.80
C THR A 100 21.48 -15.83 -2.88
N GLY A 101 20.20 -15.92 -3.21
CA GLY A 101 19.70 -16.76 -4.31
C GLY A 101 20.26 -16.35 -5.67
N SER A 102 20.43 -15.05 -5.90
CA SER A 102 21.04 -14.51 -7.11
C SER A 102 22.54 -14.81 -7.20
N VAL A 103 23.28 -14.73 -6.09
CA VAL A 103 24.72 -15.04 -6.04
C VAL A 103 24.95 -16.54 -6.24
N VAL A 104 24.18 -17.40 -5.56
CA VAL A 104 24.30 -18.86 -5.70
C VAL A 104 24.01 -19.30 -7.13
N ARG A 105 23.01 -18.71 -7.81
CA ARG A 105 22.70 -19.00 -9.22
C ARG A 105 23.86 -18.69 -10.17
N ALA A 106 24.73 -17.74 -9.82
CA ALA A 106 25.88 -17.35 -10.65
C ALA A 106 27.09 -18.29 -10.51
N LEU A 107 27.06 -19.25 -9.58
CA LEU A 107 28.16 -20.19 -9.39
C LEU A 107 28.03 -21.40 -10.35
N PRO A 108 29.12 -21.84 -10.99
CA PRO A 108 29.13 -23.01 -11.88
C PRO A 108 29.19 -24.32 -11.08
N LEU A 109 28.27 -24.50 -10.13
CA LEU A 109 28.15 -25.70 -9.29
C LEU A 109 26.87 -26.49 -9.66
N PRO A 110 26.91 -27.83 -9.68
CA PRO A 110 25.71 -28.65 -9.80
C PRO A 110 24.72 -28.28 -8.69
N GLY A 111 23.48 -27.93 -9.05
CA GLY A 111 22.44 -27.50 -8.10
C GLY A 111 22.37 -25.99 -7.81
N ALA A 112 23.33 -25.19 -8.28
CA ALA A 112 23.32 -23.71 -8.15
C ALA A 112 22.07 -23.04 -8.75
N VAL A 113 21.48 -23.66 -9.78
CA VAL A 113 20.23 -23.22 -10.42
C VAL A 113 19.06 -23.14 -9.42
N LEU A 114 19.10 -23.94 -8.35
CA LEU A 114 18.06 -23.94 -7.32
C LEU A 114 18.07 -22.67 -6.44
N GLY A 115 19.18 -21.93 -6.39
CA GLY A 115 19.27 -20.65 -5.68
C GLY A 115 18.25 -19.62 -6.17
N GLY A 116 17.84 -19.69 -7.44
CA GLY A 116 16.80 -18.82 -8.01
C GLY A 116 15.39 -19.03 -7.44
N PHE A 117 15.14 -20.13 -6.70
CA PHE A 117 13.86 -20.37 -6.03
C PHE A 117 13.79 -19.78 -4.62
N ILE A 118 14.91 -19.27 -4.07
CA ILE A 118 14.92 -18.59 -2.78
C ILE A 118 14.34 -17.19 -2.97
N LYS A 119 13.06 -17.06 -2.63
CA LYS A 119 12.33 -15.80 -2.67
C LYS A 119 12.30 -15.15 -1.29
N GLU A 120 12.54 -13.85 -1.27
CA GLU A 120 12.39 -13.00 -0.10
C GLU A 120 11.08 -12.22 -0.24
N LYS A 121 10.28 -12.21 0.84
CA LYS A 121 9.01 -11.47 0.89
C LYS A 121 9.27 -10.06 1.36
N ARG A 122 9.26 -9.10 0.43
CA ARG A 122 9.33 -7.67 0.74
C ARG A 122 7.94 -7.12 0.99
N ARG A 123 7.80 -6.31 2.03
CA ARG A 123 6.53 -5.72 2.44
C ARG A 123 6.63 -4.21 2.31
N TYR A 124 5.58 -3.62 1.79
CA TYR A 124 5.50 -2.22 1.43
C TYR A 124 4.22 -1.63 2.01
N ILE A 125 4.28 -0.37 2.43
CA ILE A 125 3.12 0.49 2.57
C ILE A 125 3.03 1.36 1.32
N VAL A 126 1.85 1.37 0.71
CA VAL A 126 1.53 2.23 -0.43
C VAL A 126 0.60 3.33 0.05
N ILE A 127 0.94 4.58 -0.26
CA ILE A 127 0.21 5.76 0.18
C ILE A 127 -0.10 6.63 -1.03
N HIS A 128 -1.38 6.73 -1.38
CA HIS A 128 -1.84 7.71 -2.35
C HIS A 128 -2.09 9.03 -1.63
N TYR A 129 -1.58 10.12 -2.20
CA TYR A 129 -1.80 11.45 -1.67
C TYR A 129 -2.16 12.42 -2.81
N ALA A 130 -2.92 13.45 -2.44
CA ALA A 130 -3.19 14.61 -3.28
C ALA A 130 -2.95 15.84 -2.42
N ASP A 131 -1.93 16.61 -2.76
CA ASP A 131 -1.58 17.83 -2.07
C ASP A 131 -2.24 19.03 -2.79
N PRO A 132 -3.25 19.68 -2.17
CA PRO A 132 -3.96 20.79 -2.79
C PRO A 132 -3.10 22.07 -2.86
N ASP A 133 -2.10 22.23 -1.99
CA ASP A 133 -1.29 23.44 -1.90
C ASP A 133 -0.37 23.59 -3.12
N ILE A 134 0.10 22.46 -3.64
CA ILE A 134 0.96 22.38 -4.83
C ILE A 134 0.28 21.76 -6.04
N ASN A 135 -1.00 21.37 -5.93
CA ASN A 135 -1.80 20.72 -6.98
C ASN A 135 -1.10 19.49 -7.58
N VAL A 136 -0.57 18.63 -6.71
CA VAL A 136 0.18 17.43 -7.09
C VAL A 136 -0.47 16.20 -6.48
N GLU A 137 -0.63 15.16 -7.29
CA GLU A 137 -1.03 13.83 -6.85
C GLU A 137 0.13 12.84 -7.02
N GLY A 138 0.25 11.88 -6.10
CA GLY A 138 1.33 10.91 -6.13
C GLY A 138 1.04 9.64 -5.36
N THR A 139 1.99 8.71 -5.40
CA THR A 139 1.88 7.42 -4.71
C THR A 139 3.20 7.07 -4.07
N LEU A 140 3.32 7.27 -2.76
CA LEU A 140 4.51 6.89 -2.03
C LEU A 140 4.56 5.38 -1.79
N ASN A 141 5.77 4.84 -1.90
CA ASN A 141 6.05 3.45 -1.55
C ASN A 141 7.18 3.42 -0.53
N PHE A 142 6.91 2.83 0.63
CA PHE A 142 7.93 2.56 1.64
C PHE A 142 8.00 1.07 1.92
N ARG A 143 9.21 0.53 1.97
CA ARG A 143 9.45 -0.84 2.43
C ARG A 143 9.67 -0.84 3.94
N ILE A 144 8.92 -1.69 4.64
CA ILE A 144 9.06 -1.96 6.07
C ILE A 144 9.23 -3.47 6.20
N ASP A 145 10.33 -3.91 6.80
CA ASP A 145 10.70 -5.32 6.78
C ASP A 145 9.82 -6.16 7.73
N ASP A 146 9.43 -5.56 8.86
CA ASP A 146 8.59 -6.22 9.88
C ASP A 146 7.09 -6.09 9.56
N LYS A 147 6.34 -7.21 9.67
CA LYS A 147 4.90 -7.24 9.36
C LYS A 147 4.08 -6.53 10.40
N ASP A 148 4.35 -6.78 11.67
CA ASP A 148 3.53 -6.27 12.77
C ASP A 148 3.74 -4.76 12.89
N LEU A 149 4.96 -4.30 12.64
CA LEU A 149 5.30 -2.89 12.49
C LEU A 149 4.61 -2.24 11.29
N LEU A 150 4.59 -2.90 10.12
CA LEU A 150 3.86 -2.40 8.95
C LEU A 150 2.37 -2.22 9.25
N ASP A 151 1.74 -3.23 9.84
CA ASP A 151 0.32 -3.19 10.19
C ASP A 151 0.05 -2.08 11.24
N SER A 152 0.95 -1.91 12.22
CA SER A 152 0.90 -0.85 13.23
C SER A 152 1.04 0.55 12.61
N VAL A 153 1.97 0.73 11.66
CA VAL A 153 2.21 1.99 10.94
C VAL A 153 0.99 2.37 10.10
N ILE A 154 0.43 1.41 9.36
CA ILE A 154 -0.77 1.64 8.54
C ILE A 154 -1.94 2.05 9.42
N GLN A 155 -2.19 1.32 10.52
CA GLN A 155 -3.28 1.63 11.43
C GLN A 155 -3.10 3.00 12.08
N THR A 156 -1.90 3.30 12.55
CA THR A 156 -1.59 4.60 13.19
C THR A 156 -1.77 5.75 12.21
N LEU A 157 -1.32 5.58 10.97
CA LEU A 157 -1.47 6.59 9.93
C LEU A 157 -2.94 6.78 9.53
N ALA A 158 -3.70 5.69 9.44
CA ALA A 158 -5.13 5.74 9.16
C ALA A 158 -5.92 6.42 10.28
N ASP A 159 -5.58 6.15 11.54
CA ASP A 159 -6.20 6.81 12.69
C ASP A 159 -5.92 8.32 12.68
N LYS A 160 -4.66 8.73 12.47
CA LYS A 160 -4.24 10.13 12.42
C LYS A 160 -4.85 10.89 11.23
N ALA A 161 -5.08 10.21 10.12
CA ALA A 161 -5.70 10.78 8.92
C ALA A 161 -7.23 10.62 8.87
N GLU A 162 -7.85 10.14 9.95
CA GLU A 162 -9.30 9.89 10.09
C GLU A 162 -9.90 9.04 8.96
N MET A 163 -9.15 8.04 8.50
CA MET A 163 -9.51 7.21 7.35
C MET A 163 -10.43 6.06 7.76
N VAL A 164 -11.20 5.56 6.78
CA VAL A 164 -12.10 4.43 6.98
C VAL A 164 -11.52 3.17 6.39
N ALA A 165 -11.53 2.09 7.18
CA ALA A 165 -11.11 0.77 6.75
C ALA A 165 -12.08 0.19 5.71
N ARG A 166 -11.53 -0.37 4.65
CA ARG A 166 -12.24 -1.14 3.62
C ARG A 166 -11.33 -2.30 3.14
N GLY A 167 -11.52 -3.47 3.75
CA GLY A 167 -10.63 -4.60 3.57
C GLY A 167 -9.26 -4.34 4.19
N ASP A 168 -8.19 -4.59 3.44
CA ASP A 168 -6.80 -4.32 3.87
C ASP A 168 -6.39 -2.84 3.73
N ALA A 169 -7.23 -2.03 3.09
CA ALA A 169 -6.92 -0.67 2.72
C ALA A 169 -7.76 0.33 3.51
N PHE A 170 -7.20 1.51 3.74
CA PHE A 170 -7.83 2.64 4.38
C PHE A 170 -8.03 3.74 3.34
N TYR A 171 -9.21 4.36 3.36
CA TYR A 171 -9.59 5.38 2.37
C TYR A 171 -10.11 6.62 3.06
N ARG A 172 -9.78 7.78 2.52
CA ARG A 172 -10.44 9.03 2.89
C ARG A 172 -11.84 9.07 2.27
N ARG A 173 -12.84 9.35 3.11
CA ARG A 173 -14.21 9.61 2.61
C ARG A 173 -14.21 10.91 1.82
N LYS A 174 -14.63 10.86 0.56
CA LYS A 174 -14.95 12.07 -0.20
C LYS A 174 -16.13 12.74 0.49
N ARG A 175 -15.98 14.00 0.94
CA ARG A 175 -17.13 14.76 1.44
C ARG A 175 -18.12 14.86 0.28
N SER A 176 -19.33 14.35 0.47
CA SER A 176 -20.42 14.56 -0.47
C SER A 176 -20.78 16.03 -0.41
N THR A 177 -20.36 16.81 -1.39
CA THR A 177 -20.93 18.14 -1.63
C THR A 177 -22.37 17.93 -2.05
N ASN A 178 -23.30 18.14 -1.11
CA ASN A 178 -24.70 18.42 -1.41
C ASN A 178 -24.84 19.90 -1.77
#